data_AF-A0A816ZCC3-F1
#
_entry.id   AF-A0A816ZCC3-F1
#
_cell.length_a   1.000
_cell.length_b   1.000
_cell.length_c   1.000
_cell.angle_alpha   90.00
_cell.angle_beta   90.00
_cell.angle_gamma   90.00
#
_symmetry.space_group_name_H-M   'P 1'
#
loop_
_entity.id
_entity.type
_entity.pdbx_description
1 polymer ?
#
loop_
_entity_poly.entity_id
_entity_poly.type
_entity_poly.pdbx_seq_one_letter_code
_entity_poly.pdbx_strand_id
1 'polypeptide(L)'
;MDYGFILEPKSAYLDFEIGTINALEKIFSNVSIHGCWFHYTQSIYRNIQKIGLSTLYEQNEEVNIWLKCFMALPLVKDTAVGAAIDYLIDNPPSSHILLIEFNEYFRKQWIDRIPIKYWNLGPIHLRCNNSVEGYNNRLKHRFGAHPPVVSNLKLEFS
;
A
#
# COMPACT_ATOMS: atom_id res chain seq x y z
N MET A 1 11.04 35.23 3.56
CA MET A 1 12.45 35.10 3.15
C MET A 1 12.49 33.97 2.14
N ASP A 2 12.86 34.25 0.90
CA ASP A 2 13.19 33.19 -0.06
C ASP A 2 14.61 32.71 0.23
N TYR A 3 14.79 31.40 0.40
CA TYR A 3 16.10 30.81 0.70
C TYR A 3 16.93 30.48 -0.57
N GLY A 4 16.45 30.87 -1.75
CA GLY A 4 17.20 30.75 -3.02
C GLY A 4 17.32 29.34 -3.60
N PHE A 5 16.84 28.31 -2.91
CA PHE A 5 16.85 26.93 -3.39
C PHE A 5 15.57 26.60 -4.15
N ILE A 6 15.68 26.32 -5.45
CA ILE A 6 14.61 25.71 -6.24
C ILE A 6 14.59 24.21 -5.93
N LEU A 7 13.45 23.69 -5.48
CA LEU A 7 13.27 22.27 -5.23
C LEU A 7 12.67 21.60 -6.48
N GLU A 8 13.41 20.67 -7.08
CA GLU A 8 12.97 19.85 -8.22
C GLU A 8 12.96 18.34 -7.85
N PRO A 9 12.03 17.90 -6.98
CA PRO A 9 11.94 16.49 -6.61
C PRO A 9 11.50 15.65 -7.82
N LYS A 10 12.34 14.71 -8.23
CA LYS A 10 12.02 13.78 -9.34
C LYS A 10 10.99 12.71 -8.95
N SER A 11 10.85 12.44 -7.66
CA SER A 11 9.85 11.50 -7.13
C SER A 11 9.48 11.85 -5.70
N ALA A 12 8.25 11.55 -5.32
CA ALA A 12 7.73 11.67 -3.96
C ALA A 12 7.10 10.35 -3.51
N TYR A 13 7.35 9.95 -2.27
CA TYR A 13 6.75 8.77 -1.65
C TYR A 13 5.92 9.20 -0.44
N LEU A 14 4.61 8.92 -0.47
CA LEU A 14 3.64 9.41 0.52
C LEU A 14 2.65 8.33 0.95
N ASP A 15 1.83 8.67 1.94
CA ASP A 15 0.52 8.06 2.14
C ASP A 15 -0.48 8.54 1.06
N PHE A 16 -1.72 8.06 1.16
CA PHE A 16 -2.72 8.22 0.10
C PHE A 16 -3.67 9.40 0.34
N GLU A 17 -3.15 10.49 0.91
CA GLU A 17 -3.93 11.71 1.07
C GLU A 17 -4.03 12.49 -0.25
N ILE A 18 -5.25 12.58 -0.79
CA ILE A 18 -5.54 13.32 -2.03
C ILE A 18 -5.15 14.80 -1.94
N GLY A 19 -5.28 15.43 -0.77
CA GLY A 19 -4.82 16.81 -0.55
C GLY A 19 -3.32 16.96 -0.82
N THR A 20 -2.52 16.02 -0.30
CA THR A 20 -1.06 16.00 -0.46
C THR A 20 -0.65 15.58 -1.88
N ILE A 21 -1.33 14.63 -2.52
CA ILE A 21 -1.15 14.30 -3.96
C ILE A 21 -1.39 15.55 -4.82
N ASN A 22 -2.56 16.18 -4.69
CA ASN A 22 -2.94 17.35 -5.49
C ASN A 22 -2.03 18.56 -5.24
N ALA A 23 -1.54 18.74 -4.01
CA ALA A 23 -0.56 19.78 -3.69
C ALA A 23 0.79 19.53 -4.39
N LEU A 24 1.28 18.29 -4.41
CA LEU A 24 2.53 17.93 -5.08
C LEU A 24 2.43 18.08 -6.61
N GLU A 25 1.36 17.60 -7.25
CA GLU A 25 1.16 17.78 -8.71
C GLU A 25 1.02 19.28 -9.09
N LYS A 26 0.50 20.12 -8.18
CA LYS A 26 0.37 21.57 -8.39
C LYS A 26 1.67 22.36 -8.18
N ILE A 27 2.53 21.92 -7.26
CA ILE A 27 3.77 22.62 -6.90
C ILE A 27 4.94 22.16 -7.80
N PHE A 28 4.99 20.88 -8.17
CA PHE A 28 6.11 20.30 -8.91
C PHE A 28 5.61 19.62 -10.20
N SER A 29 5.67 20.33 -11.32
CA SER A 29 5.17 19.86 -12.63
C SER A 29 5.82 18.58 -13.18
N ASN A 30 6.96 18.16 -12.62
CA ASN A 30 7.76 17.02 -13.07
C ASN A 30 7.96 15.93 -11.99
N VAL A 31 7.19 15.92 -10.90
CA VAL A 31 7.37 14.92 -9.81
C VAL A 31 6.61 13.61 -10.09
N SER A 32 7.31 12.47 -10.02
CA SER A 32 6.67 11.15 -10.02
C SER A 32 6.11 10.83 -8.63
N ILE A 33 4.79 10.83 -8.49
CA ILE A 33 4.10 10.52 -7.22
C ILE A 33 3.90 9.01 -7.09
N HIS A 34 4.44 8.44 -6.01
CA HIS A 34 4.31 7.03 -5.67
C HIS A 34 3.74 6.85 -4.26
N GLY A 35 2.77 5.96 -4.11
CA GLY A 35 2.20 5.57 -2.83
C GLY A 35 3.06 4.54 -2.11
N CYS A 36 3.15 4.64 -0.79
CA CYS A 36 3.91 3.69 0.01
C CYS A 36 3.16 2.35 0.16
N TRP A 37 3.74 1.24 -0.32
CA TRP A 37 3.19 -0.12 -0.13
C TRP A 37 2.91 -0.48 1.34
N PHE A 38 3.71 0.03 2.27
CA PHE A 38 3.46 -0.15 3.70
C PHE A 38 2.17 0.57 4.15
N HIS A 39 1.92 1.80 3.71
CA HIS A 39 0.68 2.53 4.02
C HIS A 39 -0.54 1.94 3.29
N TYR A 40 -0.35 1.36 2.10
CA TYR A 40 -1.39 0.63 1.37
C TYR A 40 -1.85 -0.61 2.15
N THR A 41 -0.91 -1.50 2.47
CA THR A 41 -1.20 -2.74 3.22
C THR A 41 -1.72 -2.47 4.63
N GLN A 42 -1.18 -1.46 5.31
CA GLN A 42 -1.71 -1.00 6.60
C GLN A 42 -3.14 -0.45 6.48
N SER A 43 -3.50 0.24 5.39
CA SER A 43 -4.85 0.77 5.18
C SER A 43 -5.86 -0.35 4.90
N ILE A 44 -5.47 -1.37 4.12
CA ILE A 44 -6.26 -2.60 3.93
C ILE A 44 -6.47 -3.30 5.28
N TYR A 45 -5.42 -3.49 6.08
CA TYR A 45 -5.53 -4.16 7.38
C TYR A 45 -6.39 -3.38 8.38
N ARG A 46 -6.30 -2.04 8.40
CA ARG A 46 -7.20 -1.18 9.19
C ARG A 46 -8.66 -1.33 8.76
N ASN A 47 -8.96 -1.56 7.48
CA ASN A 47 -10.32 -1.86 7.04
C ASN A 47 -10.78 -3.25 7.52
N ILE A 48 -9.97 -4.30 7.34
CA ILE A 48 -10.25 -5.66 7.83
C ILE A 48 -10.61 -5.63 9.33
N GLN A 49 -9.84 -4.88 10.14
CA GLN A 49 -10.13 -4.66 11.55
C GLN A 49 -11.43 -3.88 11.79
N LYS A 50 -11.64 -2.76 11.06
CA LYS A 50 -12.82 -1.89 11.21
C LYS A 50 -14.14 -2.62 10.97
N ILE A 51 -14.20 -3.51 9.96
CA ILE A 51 -15.42 -4.24 9.60
C ILE A 51 -15.57 -5.58 10.35
N GLY A 52 -14.69 -5.88 11.32
CA GLY A 52 -14.73 -7.12 12.10
C GLY A 52 -14.27 -8.38 11.35
N LEU A 53 -13.67 -8.22 10.16
CA LEU A 53 -13.22 -9.34 9.31
C LEU A 53 -11.96 -10.05 9.85
N SER A 54 -11.27 -9.47 10.85
CA SER A 54 -10.07 -10.04 11.49
C SER A 54 -10.21 -11.51 11.88
N THR A 55 -11.28 -11.91 12.57
CA THR A 55 -11.45 -13.30 13.02
C THR A 55 -11.49 -14.28 11.85
N LEU A 56 -12.17 -13.92 10.75
CA LEU A 56 -12.24 -14.76 9.56
C LEU A 56 -10.91 -14.74 8.77
N TYR A 57 -10.21 -13.60 8.72
CA TYR A 57 -8.86 -13.50 8.18
C TYR A 57 -7.84 -14.34 8.96
N GLU A 58 -8.01 -14.52 10.27
CA GLU A 58 -7.12 -15.34 11.11
C GLU A 58 -7.46 -16.83 11.08
N GLN A 59 -8.74 -17.19 10.91
CA GLN A 59 -9.23 -18.58 11.06
C GLN A 59 -9.55 -19.31 9.74
N ASN A 60 -9.69 -18.60 8.62
CA ASN A 60 -9.96 -19.20 7.31
C ASN A 60 -8.80 -18.91 6.34
N GLU A 61 -8.13 -19.96 5.85
CA GLU A 61 -6.95 -19.86 5.00
C GLU A 61 -7.25 -19.24 3.62
N GLU A 62 -8.40 -19.54 3.01
CA GLU A 62 -8.78 -19.01 1.71
C GLU A 62 -9.02 -17.49 1.78
N VAL A 63 -9.71 -17.03 2.82
CA VAL A 63 -9.90 -15.59 3.14
C VAL A 63 -8.56 -14.92 3.48
N ASN A 64 -7.67 -15.61 4.19
CA ASN A 64 -6.33 -15.13 4.50
C ASN A 64 -5.49 -14.90 3.23
N ILE A 65 -5.50 -15.87 2.30
CA ILE A 65 -4.82 -15.80 1.01
C ILE A 65 -5.45 -14.71 0.13
N TRP A 66 -6.77 -14.68 0.00
CA TRP A 66 -7.51 -13.72 -0.82
C TRP A 66 -7.23 -12.26 -0.39
N LEU A 67 -7.29 -11.97 0.91
CA LEU A 67 -6.93 -10.64 1.45
C LEU A 67 -5.44 -10.31 1.28
N LYS A 68 -4.54 -11.30 1.36
CA LYS A 68 -3.11 -11.12 1.04
C LYS A 68 -2.87 -10.84 -0.44
N CYS A 69 -3.67 -11.39 -1.36
CA CYS A 69 -3.60 -11.06 -2.78
C CYS A 69 -3.96 -9.58 -3.03
N PHE A 70 -4.98 -9.03 -2.38
CA PHE A 70 -5.24 -7.59 -2.41
C PHE A 70 -4.06 -6.77 -1.88
N MET A 71 -3.43 -7.19 -0.78
CA MET A 71 -2.20 -6.56 -0.24
C MET A 71 -0.99 -6.64 -1.20
N ALA A 72 -1.01 -7.56 -2.17
CA ALA A 72 0.05 -7.77 -3.16
C ALA A 72 -0.20 -7.06 -4.51
N LEU A 73 -1.41 -6.56 -4.79
CA LEU A 73 -1.75 -5.86 -6.04
C LEU A 73 -0.77 -4.73 -6.43
N PRO A 74 -0.19 -3.93 -5.52
CA PRO A 74 0.85 -2.94 -5.86
C PRO A 74 2.09 -3.50 -6.55
N LEU A 75 2.35 -4.81 -6.41
CA LEU A 75 3.52 -5.51 -6.90
C LEU A 75 3.27 -6.23 -8.24
N VAL A 76 2.00 -6.32 -8.66
CA VAL A 76 1.60 -6.87 -9.96
C VAL A 76 2.05 -5.92 -11.05
N LYS A 77 2.45 -6.46 -12.21
CA LYS A 77 2.78 -5.66 -13.41
C LYS A 77 1.58 -4.81 -13.82
N ASP A 78 1.83 -3.56 -14.20
CA ASP A 78 0.84 -2.58 -14.65
C ASP A 78 -0.09 -3.15 -15.74
N THR A 79 0.45 -3.94 -16.67
CA THR A 79 -0.30 -4.59 -17.75
C THR A 79 -1.22 -5.74 -17.31
N ALA A 80 -1.14 -6.16 -16.05
CA ALA A 80 -1.91 -7.27 -15.48
C ALA A 80 -2.69 -6.89 -14.21
N VAL A 81 -2.44 -5.72 -13.61
CA VAL A 81 -3.07 -5.33 -12.33
C VAL A 81 -4.59 -5.19 -12.44
N GLY A 82 -5.12 -4.71 -13.57
CA GLY A 82 -6.56 -4.64 -13.83
C GLY A 82 -7.22 -6.02 -13.75
N ALA A 83 -6.77 -6.96 -14.59
CA ALA A 83 -7.27 -8.34 -14.59
C ALA A 83 -7.09 -9.07 -13.24
N ALA A 84 -6.06 -8.71 -12.46
CA ALA A 84 -5.87 -9.24 -11.11
C ALA A 84 -6.87 -8.66 -10.09
N ILE A 85 -7.25 -7.38 -10.21
CA ILE A 85 -8.33 -6.77 -9.41
C ILE A 85 -9.67 -7.44 -9.74
N ASP A 86 -10.00 -7.54 -11.03
CA ASP A 86 -11.29 -8.09 -11.49
C ASP A 86 -11.42 -9.56 -11.04
N TYR A 87 -10.39 -10.38 -11.25
CA TYR A 87 -10.36 -11.77 -10.79
C TYR A 87 -10.61 -11.90 -9.27
N LEU A 88 -9.95 -11.09 -8.44
CA LEU A 88 -10.12 -11.15 -6.99
C LEU A 88 -11.51 -10.71 -6.53
N ILE A 89 -12.09 -9.67 -7.13
CA ILE A 89 -13.41 -9.19 -6.73
C ILE A 89 -14.51 -10.16 -7.16
N ASP A 90 -14.39 -10.74 -8.35
CA ASP A 90 -15.40 -11.65 -8.92
C ASP A 90 -15.28 -13.09 -8.37
N ASN A 91 -14.15 -13.45 -7.75
CA ASN A 91 -13.91 -14.76 -7.13
C ASN A 91 -13.59 -14.63 -5.62
N PRO A 92 -14.54 -14.16 -4.78
CA PRO A 92 -14.40 -14.23 -3.32
C PRO A 92 -14.50 -15.69 -2.85
N PRO A 93 -13.77 -16.11 -1.80
CA PRO A 93 -13.78 -17.50 -1.32
C PRO A 93 -15.13 -17.93 -0.71
N SER A 94 -16.02 -16.98 -0.39
CA SER A 94 -17.42 -17.27 -0.04
C SER A 94 -18.30 -16.04 -0.24
N SER A 95 -19.62 -16.23 -0.19
CA SER A 95 -20.63 -15.16 -0.15
C SER A 95 -20.78 -14.49 1.22
N HIS A 96 -19.79 -14.62 2.11
CA HIS A 96 -19.84 -14.05 3.45
C HIS A 96 -19.89 -12.51 3.42
N ILE A 97 -20.84 -11.91 4.14
CA ILE A 97 -21.19 -10.48 4.03
C ILE A 97 -20.00 -9.52 4.22
N LEU A 98 -19.06 -9.85 5.12
CA LEU A 98 -17.87 -9.01 5.36
C LEU A 98 -16.87 -9.01 4.18
N LEU A 99 -16.91 -10.02 3.30
CA LEU A 99 -16.09 -10.04 2.07
C LEU A 99 -16.72 -9.14 0.99
N ILE A 100 -18.06 -9.06 0.97
CA ILE A 100 -18.81 -8.12 0.12
C ILE A 100 -18.55 -6.68 0.60
N GLU A 101 -18.60 -6.42 1.90
CA GLU A 101 -18.25 -5.11 2.48
C GLU A 101 -16.78 -4.73 2.22
N PHE A 102 -15.86 -5.70 2.29
CA PHE A 102 -14.46 -5.49 1.92
C PHE A 102 -14.30 -5.11 0.44
N ASN A 103 -14.95 -5.84 -0.48
CA ASN A 103 -14.92 -5.54 -1.92
C ASN A 103 -15.50 -4.14 -2.21
N GLU A 104 -16.60 -3.77 -1.56
CA GLU A 104 -17.21 -2.45 -1.67
C GLU A 104 -16.28 -1.32 -1.17
N TYR A 105 -15.59 -1.53 -0.04
CA TYR A 105 -14.53 -0.64 0.40
C TYR A 105 -13.38 -0.58 -0.61
N PHE A 106 -12.95 -1.71 -1.16
CA PHE A 106 -11.80 -1.78 -2.06
C PHE A 106 -12.07 -1.03 -3.36
N ARG A 107 -13.22 -1.24 -4.00
CA ARG A 107 -13.65 -0.48 -5.19
C ARG A 107 -13.64 1.03 -4.90
N LYS A 108 -14.36 1.46 -3.85
CA LYS A 108 -14.52 2.88 -3.49
C LYS A 108 -13.22 3.59 -3.13
N GLN A 109 -12.27 2.90 -2.49
CA GLN A 109 -11.03 3.53 -2.02
C GLN A 109 -9.88 3.39 -3.02
N TRP A 110 -9.73 2.26 -3.71
CA TRP A 110 -8.54 1.92 -4.52
C TRP A 110 -8.80 1.82 -6.02
N ILE A 111 -10.06 1.91 -6.48
CA ILE A 111 -10.38 2.04 -7.91
C ILE A 111 -10.94 3.44 -8.17
N ASP A 112 -12.02 3.81 -7.48
CA ASP A 112 -12.76 5.05 -7.75
C ASP A 112 -12.02 6.31 -7.25
N ARG A 113 -11.46 6.23 -6.03
CA ARG A 113 -10.92 7.39 -5.30
C ARG A 113 -9.42 7.60 -5.46
N ILE A 114 -8.63 6.53 -5.57
CA ILE A 114 -7.17 6.62 -5.77
C ILE A 114 -6.83 5.91 -7.09
N PRO A 115 -6.52 6.66 -8.16
CA PRO A 115 -6.09 6.09 -9.43
C PRO A 115 -4.92 5.10 -9.29
N ILE A 116 -5.02 3.98 -10.00
CA ILE A 116 -4.07 2.85 -9.95
C ILE A 116 -2.62 3.30 -10.13
N LYS A 117 -2.36 4.31 -11.00
CA LYS A 117 -1.03 4.89 -11.25
C LYS A 117 -0.27 5.37 -9.99
N TYR A 118 -0.97 5.65 -8.89
CA TYR A 118 -0.33 6.09 -7.64
C TYR A 118 0.02 4.92 -6.72
N TRP A 119 -0.76 3.83 -6.71
CA TRP A 119 -0.57 2.72 -5.75
C TRP A 119 0.03 1.46 -6.37
N ASN A 120 -0.07 1.26 -7.67
CA ASN A 120 0.65 0.21 -8.39
C ASN A 120 2.09 0.72 -8.67
N LEU A 121 3.08 -0.05 -8.22
CA LEU A 121 4.51 0.29 -8.29
C LEU A 121 5.27 -0.56 -9.32
N GLY A 122 4.58 -1.59 -9.84
CA GLY A 122 5.13 -2.61 -10.71
C GLY A 122 6.37 -3.33 -10.11
N PRO A 123 7.11 -4.07 -10.94
CA PRO A 123 8.41 -4.63 -10.56
C PRO A 123 9.54 -3.59 -10.48
N ILE A 124 9.31 -2.36 -10.98
CA ILE A 124 10.38 -1.43 -11.38
C ILE A 124 10.85 -0.54 -10.22
N HIS A 125 9.95 -0.14 -9.31
CA HIS A 125 10.27 0.86 -8.27
C HIS A 125 10.79 0.29 -6.93
N LEU A 126 10.83 -1.04 -6.74
CA LEU A 126 11.29 -1.67 -5.49
C LEU A 126 12.82 -1.76 -5.33
N ARG A 127 13.53 -0.63 -5.52
CA ARG A 127 14.91 -0.44 -4.99
C ARG A 127 14.95 0.13 -3.57
N CYS A 128 13.93 -0.16 -2.76
CA CYS A 128 13.98 -0.03 -1.31
C CYS A 128 14.19 -1.40 -0.63
N ASN A 129 15.06 -2.25 -1.21
CA ASN A 129 15.36 -3.56 -0.65
C ASN A 129 15.91 -3.44 0.77
N ASN A 130 16.78 -2.47 1.10
CA ASN A 130 17.21 -2.19 2.47
C ASN A 130 16.07 -2.03 3.48
N SER A 131 14.92 -1.44 3.08
CA SER A 131 13.76 -1.28 3.96
C SER A 131 13.02 -2.59 4.16
N VAL A 132 12.87 -3.39 3.10
CA VAL A 132 12.17 -4.69 3.11
C VAL A 132 13.05 -5.83 3.64
N GLU A 133 14.37 -5.73 3.53
CA GLU A 133 15.38 -6.65 4.06
C GLU A 133 15.75 -6.31 5.50
N GLY A 134 15.89 -5.03 5.85
CA GLY A 134 16.00 -4.58 7.23
C GLY A 134 14.75 -4.95 8.03
N TYR A 135 13.58 -4.86 7.39
CA TYR A 135 12.34 -5.48 7.86
C TYR A 135 12.49 -7.02 7.91
N ASN A 136 12.80 -7.73 6.83
CA ASN A 136 12.93 -9.21 6.80
C ASN A 136 13.98 -9.81 7.75
N ASN A 137 14.97 -9.03 8.20
CA ASN A 137 15.95 -9.46 9.19
C ASN A 137 15.56 -9.09 10.62
N ARG A 138 14.90 -7.93 10.86
CA ARG A 138 14.23 -7.66 12.16
C ARG A 138 13.04 -8.61 12.37
N LEU A 139 12.34 -8.97 11.30
CA LEU A 139 11.43 -10.12 11.15
C LEU A 139 12.13 -11.35 11.73
N LYS A 140 13.21 -11.86 11.12
CA LYS A 140 13.87 -13.11 11.57
C LYS A 140 14.45 -13.08 12.99
N HIS A 141 14.98 -11.94 13.46
CA HIS A 141 15.72 -11.89 14.72
C HIS A 141 14.87 -11.81 16.00
N ARG A 142 13.59 -11.40 15.94
CA ARG A 142 12.84 -11.05 17.16
C ARG A 142 11.75 -12.03 17.59
N PHE A 143 11.32 -12.95 16.72
CA PHE A 143 10.28 -13.95 17.00
C PHE A 143 10.56 -15.34 16.36
N GLY A 144 11.74 -15.54 15.74
CA GLY A 144 11.72 -16.13 14.40
C GLY A 144 11.11 -15.12 13.43
N ALA A 145 10.96 -15.42 12.13
CA ALA A 145 10.40 -14.43 11.18
C ALA A 145 9.03 -13.86 11.65
N HIS A 146 8.88 -12.54 11.95
CA HIS A 146 7.59 -11.95 12.42
C HIS A 146 7.48 -10.59 13.23
N PRO A 147 8.24 -9.45 13.08
CA PRO A 147 7.57 -8.12 13.28
C PRO A 147 7.96 -6.88 12.37
N PRO A 148 7.07 -5.86 12.22
CA PRO A 148 7.03 -4.73 11.24
C PRO A 148 8.23 -3.82 10.85
N VAL A 149 8.04 -3.15 9.70
CA VAL A 149 8.71 -1.89 9.27
C VAL A 149 8.37 -0.74 10.24
N VAL A 150 9.24 0.28 10.20
CA VAL A 150 9.16 1.66 10.72
C VAL A 150 9.96 1.89 12.00
N SER A 151 11.23 2.26 11.81
CA SER A 151 12.00 3.10 12.74
C SER A 151 13.31 3.53 12.08
N ASN A 152 13.37 4.79 11.62
CA ASN A 152 14.46 5.75 11.86
C ASN A 152 14.38 6.94 10.87
N LEU A 153 13.71 8.02 11.30
CA LEU A 153 13.98 9.37 10.83
C LEU A 153 14.23 10.27 12.05
N LYS A 154 15.51 10.39 12.41
CA LYS A 154 16.04 11.42 13.30
C LYS A 154 17.48 11.76 12.87
N LEU A 155 17.56 12.72 11.95
CA LEU A 155 18.64 13.70 11.86
C LEU A 155 18.05 15.00 12.46
N GLU A 156 18.76 15.90 13.13
CA GLU A 156 20.19 15.92 13.51
C GLU A 156 20.36 16.90 14.71
N PHE A 157 21.58 17.43 14.91
CA PHE A 157 21.92 18.61 15.73
C PHE A 157 22.03 18.47 17.26
N SER A 158 23.27 18.28 17.70
CA SER A 158 23.95 19.20 18.63
C SER A 158 25.43 19.28 18.27
#